data_AF-K1UFQ4-F1
#
_entry.id   AF-K1UFQ4-F1
#
_cell.length_a   1.000
_cell.length_b   1.000
_cell.length_c   1.000
_cell.angle_alpha   90.00
_cell.angle_beta   90.00
_cell.angle_gamma   90.00
#
_symmetry.space_group_name_H-M   'P 1'
#
loop_
_entity.id
_entity.type
_entity.pdbx_description
1 polymer ?
#
loop_
_entity_poly.entity_id
_entity_poly.type
_entity_poly.pdbx_seq_one_letter_code
_entity_poly.pdbx_strand_id
1 'polypeptide(L)'
;MLRKNEFRDVMEDYKCLGLNVIGVDASEKFFADLAGVTDPEKKRKIIGRDFVEVFNAEAKKQTGAKWLAQGTIYPDRIESLNITGKVIKSHHNVGGLPKEMNLQLCEPLKWLFKDEVRRVGRSMGMPEHLITRHPFPGPGLAVRILGDITPEKVRILQDADDIYIRGLREYKVKLSGEEARRVLAAGVPADMQNGEIEVSLYDQIWQAGTVLLSTVRSVGVMGDERTYEHPVALRAVTSTDAMTADWAHLPYDFMAKVSNEIINKVKGVN
;
A
#
# COMPACT_ATOMS: atom_id res chain seq x y z
N MET A 1 5.13 -4.06 -9.60
CA MET A 1 4.22 -4.68 -8.61
C MET A 1 3.55 -3.66 -7.69
N LEU A 2 3.10 -2.55 -8.26
CA LEU A 2 2.35 -1.51 -7.56
C LEU A 2 0.85 -1.73 -7.76
N ARG A 3 -0.01 -0.92 -7.14
CA ARG A 3 -1.45 -0.91 -7.45
C ARG A 3 -1.67 -0.54 -8.92
N LYS A 4 -2.89 -0.80 -9.42
CA LYS A 4 -3.24 -0.47 -10.80
C LYS A 4 -2.99 1.02 -11.07
N ASN A 5 -2.31 1.33 -12.17
CA ASN A 5 -1.94 2.70 -12.59
C ASN A 5 -1.08 3.53 -11.63
N GLU A 6 -0.66 2.99 -10.48
CA GLU A 6 0.01 3.74 -9.40
C GLU A 6 1.21 4.55 -9.89
N PHE A 7 2.05 3.98 -10.76
CA PHE A 7 3.22 4.68 -11.30
C PHE A 7 2.81 5.95 -12.04
N ARG A 8 1.84 5.86 -12.94
CA ARG A 8 1.35 7.00 -13.72
C ARG A 8 0.67 8.02 -12.82
N ASP A 9 -0.20 7.56 -11.93
CA ASP A 9 -1.02 8.44 -11.10
C ASP A 9 -0.14 9.21 -10.09
N VAL A 10 0.89 8.59 -9.51
CA VAL A 10 1.88 9.27 -8.65
C VAL A 10 2.70 10.28 -9.45
N MET A 11 3.12 9.95 -10.68
CA MET A 11 3.85 10.89 -11.52
C MET A 11 3.00 12.12 -11.89
N GLU A 12 1.68 11.95 -12.04
CA GLU A 12 0.76 13.06 -12.27
C GLU A 12 0.55 13.89 -11.00
N ASP A 13 0.26 13.23 -9.87
CA ASP A 13 0.07 13.87 -8.56
C ASP A 13 1.29 14.73 -8.17
N TYR A 14 2.51 14.29 -8.47
CA TYR A 14 3.70 15.06 -8.13
C TYR A 14 3.96 16.28 -9.03
N LYS A 15 3.35 16.37 -10.21
CA LYS A 15 3.43 17.59 -11.05
C LYS A 15 2.83 18.79 -10.33
N CYS A 16 1.72 18.60 -9.60
CA CYS A 16 1.06 19.70 -8.89
C CYS A 16 1.90 20.24 -7.72
N LEU A 17 2.87 19.46 -7.23
CA LEU A 17 3.78 19.84 -6.15
C LEU A 17 5.03 20.59 -6.65
N GLY A 18 5.21 20.73 -7.97
CA GLY A 18 6.39 21.38 -8.54
C GLY A 18 7.70 20.65 -8.27
N LEU A 19 7.65 19.35 -7.99
CA LEU A 19 8.82 18.53 -7.66
C LEU A 19 9.51 18.03 -8.92
N ASN A 20 10.85 17.99 -8.89
CA ASN A 20 11.64 17.30 -9.92
C ASN A 20 11.64 15.79 -9.65
N VAL A 21 10.74 15.06 -10.31
CA VAL A 21 10.54 13.63 -10.08
C VAL A 21 11.00 12.83 -11.29
N ILE A 22 11.85 11.83 -11.03
CA ILE A 22 12.33 10.88 -12.02
C ILE A 22 11.58 9.57 -11.81
N GLY A 23 10.73 9.20 -12.77
CA GLY A 23 10.07 7.91 -12.80
C GLY A 23 10.96 6.88 -13.50
N VAL A 24 11.23 5.76 -12.83
CA VAL A 24 12.01 4.64 -13.41
C VAL A 24 11.16 3.39 -13.47
N ASP A 25 10.95 2.90 -14.69
CA ASP A 25 10.34 1.59 -14.89
C ASP A 25 11.41 0.50 -14.85
N ALA A 26 11.44 -0.23 -13.74
CA ALA A 26 12.32 -1.39 -13.55
C ALA A 26 11.55 -2.72 -13.61
N SER A 27 10.31 -2.72 -14.11
CA SER A 27 9.41 -3.88 -14.01
C SER A 27 10.03 -5.16 -14.57
N GLU A 28 10.71 -5.08 -15.72
CA GLU A 28 11.39 -6.22 -16.35
C GLU A 28 12.44 -6.87 -15.43
N LYS A 29 13.30 -6.05 -14.80
CA LYS A 29 14.30 -6.54 -13.84
C LYS A 29 13.64 -7.27 -12.68
N PHE A 30 12.63 -6.65 -12.06
CA PHE A 30 11.94 -7.26 -10.92
C PHE A 30 11.25 -8.57 -11.31
N PHE A 31 10.63 -8.66 -12.49
CA PHE A 31 10.01 -9.92 -12.94
C PHE A 31 11.04 -11.00 -13.24
N ALA A 32 12.18 -10.64 -13.86
CA ALA A 32 13.25 -11.57 -14.14
C ALA A 32 13.85 -12.15 -12.84
N ASP A 33 14.16 -11.30 -11.87
CA ASP A 33 14.79 -11.71 -10.60
C ASP A 33 13.83 -12.48 -9.67
N LEU A 34 12.50 -12.31 -9.84
CA LEU A 34 11.47 -13.04 -9.08
C LEU A 34 10.97 -14.31 -9.77
N ALA A 35 11.45 -14.61 -10.99
CA ALA A 35 10.99 -15.75 -11.76
C ALA A 35 11.17 -17.08 -10.98
N GLY A 36 10.08 -17.82 -10.82
CA GLY A 36 10.07 -19.10 -10.09
C GLY A 36 10.21 -19.00 -8.56
N VAL A 37 10.32 -17.80 -7.99
CA VAL A 37 10.47 -17.60 -6.54
C VAL A 37 9.11 -17.64 -5.85
N THR A 38 8.89 -18.66 -5.03
CA THR A 38 7.62 -18.85 -4.29
C THR A 38 7.72 -18.45 -2.82
N ASP A 39 8.89 -18.60 -2.20
CA ASP A 39 9.13 -18.32 -0.78
C ASP A 39 8.98 -16.80 -0.47
N PRO A 40 8.11 -16.42 0.48
CA PRO A 40 7.80 -15.01 0.73
C PRO A 40 8.98 -14.19 1.26
N GLU A 41 9.85 -14.79 2.07
CA GLU A 41 11.02 -14.09 2.61
C GLU A 41 12.10 -13.87 1.55
N LYS A 42 12.29 -14.84 0.65
CA LYS A 42 13.14 -14.66 -0.54
C LYS A 42 12.57 -13.57 -1.45
N LYS A 43 11.27 -13.55 -1.73
CA LYS A 43 10.62 -12.47 -2.51
C LYS A 43 10.93 -11.10 -1.90
N ARG A 44 10.74 -10.95 -0.57
CA ARG A 44 11.03 -9.70 0.15
C ARG A 44 12.49 -9.27 -0.01
N LYS A 45 13.44 -10.19 0.18
CA LYS A 45 14.88 -9.90 0.07
C LYS A 45 15.29 -9.49 -1.35
N ILE A 46 14.79 -10.19 -2.37
CA ILE A 46 15.06 -9.88 -3.78
C ILE A 46 14.55 -8.48 -4.11
N ILE A 47 13.30 -8.18 -3.76
CA ILE A 47 12.71 -6.86 -4.03
C ILE A 47 13.48 -5.74 -3.31
N GLY A 48 13.87 -5.96 -2.06
CA GLY A 48 14.67 -5.00 -1.30
C GLY A 48 16.04 -4.74 -1.93
N ARG A 49 16.74 -5.80 -2.36
CA ARG A 49 18.02 -5.71 -3.08
C ARG A 49 17.85 -4.94 -4.39
N ASP A 50 16.91 -5.34 -5.25
CA ASP A 50 16.71 -4.77 -6.57
C ASP A 50 16.31 -3.29 -6.49
N PHE A 51 15.50 -2.93 -5.50
CA PHE A 51 15.17 -1.53 -5.23
C PHE A 51 16.41 -0.69 -4.92
N VAL A 52 17.30 -1.20 -4.05
CA VAL A 52 18.56 -0.50 -3.70
C VAL A 52 19.48 -0.41 -4.92
N GLU A 53 19.59 -1.47 -5.73
CA GLU A 53 20.38 -1.47 -6.96
C GLU A 53 19.91 -0.40 -7.96
N VAL A 54 18.60 -0.36 -8.24
CA VAL A 54 17.98 0.63 -9.14
C VAL A 54 18.15 2.03 -8.58
N PHE A 55 17.86 2.23 -7.28
CA PHE A 55 18.04 3.52 -6.62
C PHE A 55 19.49 4.03 -6.70
N ASN A 56 20.47 3.16 -6.45
CA ASN A 56 21.88 3.50 -6.54
C ASN A 56 22.30 3.87 -7.97
N ALA A 57 21.80 3.14 -8.97
CA ALA A 57 22.09 3.43 -10.37
C ALA A 57 21.59 4.82 -10.78
N GLU A 58 20.41 5.23 -10.29
CA GLU A 58 19.87 6.57 -10.54
C GLU A 58 20.55 7.66 -9.70
N ALA A 59 20.87 7.38 -8.43
CA ALA A 59 21.54 8.33 -7.56
C ALA A 59 22.94 8.70 -8.08
N LYS A 60 23.67 7.74 -8.67
CA LYS A 60 24.99 7.99 -9.30
C LYS A 60 24.91 8.94 -10.50
N LYS A 61 23.75 9.09 -11.15
CA LYS A 61 23.55 10.05 -12.25
C LYS A 61 23.37 11.48 -11.73
N GLN A 62 23.01 11.66 -10.47
CA GLN A 62 22.81 12.98 -9.86
C GLN A 62 24.14 13.52 -9.34
N THR A 63 24.70 14.49 -10.05
CA THR A 63 25.95 15.15 -9.64
C THR A 63 25.67 16.20 -8.56
N GLY A 64 26.44 16.19 -7.48
CA GLY A 64 26.38 17.21 -6.43
C GLY A 64 25.37 16.99 -5.31
N ALA A 65 24.63 15.89 -5.30
CA ALA A 65 23.80 15.53 -4.16
C ALA A 65 24.66 15.28 -2.91
N LYS A 66 24.35 15.96 -1.80
CA LYS A 66 25.04 15.81 -0.50
C LYS A 66 24.19 15.12 0.56
N TRP A 67 22.87 15.13 0.36
CA TRP A 67 21.89 14.67 1.34
C TRP A 67 20.97 13.62 0.72
N LEU A 68 20.62 12.60 1.51
CA LEU A 68 19.49 11.71 1.25
C LEU A 68 18.37 12.07 2.23
N ALA A 69 17.23 12.50 1.71
CA ALA A 69 16.04 12.72 2.52
C ALA A 69 15.28 11.40 2.76
N GLN A 70 14.84 11.17 4.00
CA GLN A 70 13.98 10.04 4.37
C GLN A 70 12.77 10.51 5.18
N GLY A 71 11.63 9.88 4.93
CA GLY A 71 10.37 10.14 5.64
C GLY A 71 10.24 9.40 6.98
N THR A 72 11.35 9.07 7.65
CA THR A 72 11.36 8.38 8.95
C THR A 72 10.52 9.16 9.97
N ILE A 73 9.63 8.47 10.68
CA ILE A 73 8.78 9.07 11.72
C ILE A 73 9.14 8.57 13.12
N TYR A 74 8.55 9.17 14.16
CA TYR A 74 8.88 8.84 15.55
C TYR A 74 8.63 7.36 15.92
N PRO A 75 7.50 6.72 15.53
CA PRO A 75 7.29 5.28 15.74
C PRO A 75 8.40 4.39 15.17
N ASP A 76 8.93 4.70 13.98
CA ASP A 76 9.99 3.92 13.33
C ASP A 76 11.26 3.89 14.20
N ARG A 77 11.54 5.00 14.89
CA ARG A 77 12.72 5.13 15.77
C ARG A 77 12.56 4.37 17.08
N ILE A 78 11.35 4.35 17.64
CA ILE A 78 11.05 3.56 18.84
C ILE A 78 11.20 2.06 18.56
N GLU A 79 10.64 1.58 17.43
CA GLU A 79 10.81 0.19 17.00
C GLU A 79 12.28 -0.19 16.85
N SER A 80 13.10 0.73 16.33
CA SER A 80 14.53 0.51 16.12
C SER A 80 15.32 0.42 17.42
N LEU A 81 14.93 1.18 18.46
CA LEU A 81 15.61 1.21 19.76
C LEU A 81 15.27 0.00 20.65
N ASN A 82 14.07 -0.57 20.50
CA ASN A 82 13.61 -1.70 21.32
C ASN A 82 14.15 -3.08 20.87
N ILE A 83 15.00 -3.14 19.84
CA ILE A 83 15.62 -4.39 19.34
C ILE A 83 17.01 -4.56 19.97
N THR A 84 17.09 -4.59 21.30
CA THR A 84 18.21 -5.18 22.02
C THR A 84 17.98 -6.69 22.14
N GLY A 85 18.44 -7.49 21.17
CA GLY A 85 18.68 -8.93 21.42
C GLY A 85 18.13 -9.97 20.43
N LYS A 86 17.53 -9.62 19.30
CA LYS A 86 17.21 -10.61 18.24
C LYS A 86 17.61 -10.10 16.86
N VAL A 87 18.20 -11.01 16.08
CA VAL A 87 18.84 -10.80 14.77
C VAL A 87 18.05 -9.81 13.92
N ILE A 88 18.77 -8.73 13.60
CA ILE A 88 18.39 -7.53 12.86
C ILE A 88 17.30 -7.80 11.82
N LYS A 89 16.13 -7.17 12.00
CA LYS A 89 15.18 -6.91 10.90
C LYS A 89 16.00 -6.23 9.80
N SER A 90 16.24 -6.97 8.72
CA SER A 90 17.04 -6.48 7.61
C SER A 90 16.35 -5.25 7.00
N HIS A 91 16.99 -4.08 7.16
CA HIS A 91 16.81 -2.86 6.37
C HIS A 91 15.36 -2.47 6.02
N HIS A 92 14.63 -1.97 7.00
CA HIS A 92 13.47 -1.12 6.72
C HIS A 92 13.65 0.24 7.38
N ASN A 93 13.73 1.26 6.52
CA ASN A 93 13.74 2.71 6.76
C ASN A 93 14.90 3.29 7.58
N VAL A 94 15.42 2.57 8.58
CA VAL A 94 16.51 3.00 9.46
C VAL A 94 17.68 2.02 9.29
N GLY A 95 18.27 2.00 8.10
CA GLY A 95 19.39 1.11 7.78
C GLY A 95 20.22 1.76 6.70
N GLY A 96 21.39 2.25 7.10
CA GLY A 96 22.18 3.23 6.39
C GLY A 96 22.40 2.95 4.90
N LEU A 97 22.57 4.04 4.16
CA LEU A 97 23.00 4.06 2.77
C LEU A 97 24.12 3.04 2.52
N PRO A 98 24.15 2.38 1.34
CA PRO A 98 25.36 1.71 0.87
C PRO A 98 26.57 2.61 1.12
N LYS A 99 27.61 2.06 1.77
CA LYS A 99 28.80 2.83 2.20
C LYS A 99 29.42 3.68 1.08
N GLU A 100 29.17 3.29 -0.17
CA GLU A 100 29.64 3.92 -1.40
C GLU A 100 28.92 5.23 -1.77
N MET A 101 27.75 5.53 -1.19
CA MET A 101 26.94 6.67 -1.63
C MET A 101 27.43 8.02 -1.09
N ASN A 102 28.23 8.06 -0.01
CA ASN A 102 28.76 9.30 0.60
C ASN A 102 27.70 10.41 0.86
N LEU A 103 26.42 10.06 1.05
CA LEU A 103 25.33 11.00 1.35
C LEU A 103 25.10 11.14 2.87
N GLN A 104 24.72 12.34 3.31
CA GLN A 104 24.28 12.60 4.69
C GLN A 104 22.76 12.40 4.81
N LEU A 105 22.28 11.80 5.89
CA LEU A 105 20.85 11.56 6.09
C LEU A 105 20.13 12.83 6.57
N CYS A 106 18.98 13.13 5.95
CA CYS A 106 18.06 14.20 6.34
C CYS A 106 16.68 13.61 6.66
N GLU A 107 16.30 13.63 7.93
CA GLU A 107 15.04 13.01 8.42
C GLU A 107 14.16 14.07 9.11
N PRO A 108 13.42 14.90 8.35
CA PRO A 108 12.69 16.04 8.90
C PRO A 108 11.48 15.64 9.76
N LEU A 109 10.92 14.45 9.57
CA LEU A 109 9.69 13.99 10.24
C LEU A 109 9.94 13.10 11.47
N LYS A 110 11.21 12.90 11.84
CA LYS A 110 11.66 11.87 12.81
C LYS A 110 11.13 12.00 14.24
N TRP A 111 10.48 13.11 14.55
CA TRP A 111 9.91 13.42 15.88
C TRP A 111 8.39 13.51 15.87
N LEU A 112 7.75 13.20 14.75
CA LEU A 112 6.31 13.30 14.57
C LEU A 112 5.64 11.92 14.59
N PHE A 113 4.45 11.85 15.16
CA PHE A 113 3.52 10.73 14.97
C PHE A 113 2.78 10.85 13.63
N LYS A 114 2.12 9.77 13.20
CA LYS A 114 1.51 9.66 11.87
C LYS A 114 0.39 10.68 11.64
N ASP A 115 -0.42 10.94 12.65
CA ASP A 115 -1.47 11.97 12.63
C ASP A 115 -0.87 13.37 12.47
N GLU A 116 0.27 13.65 13.10
CA GLU A 116 0.96 14.94 13.00
C GLU A 116 1.58 15.14 11.62
N VAL A 117 2.16 14.09 11.05
CA VAL A 117 2.66 14.10 9.66
C VAL A 117 1.52 14.42 8.69
N ARG A 118 0.31 13.88 8.92
CA ARG A 118 -0.87 14.23 8.11
C ARG A 118 -1.22 15.72 8.24
N ARG A 119 -1.19 16.28 9.45
CA ARG A 119 -1.42 17.72 9.67
C ARG A 119 -0.39 18.60 8.96
N VAL A 120 0.90 18.21 9.00
CA VAL A 120 1.96 18.90 8.25
C VAL A 120 1.71 18.83 6.75
N GLY A 121 1.32 17.67 6.21
CA GLY A 121 0.96 17.55 4.79
C GLY A 121 -0.15 18.53 4.38
N ARG A 122 -1.20 18.66 5.21
CA ARG A 122 -2.30 19.61 4.96
C ARG A 122 -1.86 21.06 5.02
N SER A 123 -1.04 21.44 6.00
CA SER A 123 -0.54 22.83 6.09
C SER A 123 0.39 23.20 4.93
N MET A 124 1.00 22.20 4.28
CA MET A 124 1.79 22.35 3.06
C MET A 124 0.95 22.32 1.77
N GLY A 125 -0.38 22.19 1.87
CA GLY A 125 -1.28 22.14 0.71
C GLY A 125 -1.20 20.83 -0.09
N MET A 126 -0.74 19.74 0.52
CA MET A 126 -0.72 18.44 -0.15
C MET A 126 -2.16 17.96 -0.44
N PRO A 127 -2.42 17.35 -1.61
CA PRO A 127 -3.72 16.77 -1.92
C PRO A 127 -4.19 15.76 -0.88
N GLU A 128 -5.44 15.86 -0.46
CA GLU A 128 -5.99 15.07 0.63
C GLU A 128 -5.98 13.55 0.34
N HIS A 129 -6.14 13.16 -0.93
CA HIS A 129 -6.08 11.76 -1.34
C HIS A 129 -4.68 11.14 -1.18
N LEU A 130 -3.62 11.95 -1.14
CA LEU A 130 -2.26 11.47 -0.83
C LEU A 130 -2.07 11.25 0.67
N ILE A 131 -2.67 12.11 1.50
CA ILE A 131 -2.54 12.09 2.97
C ILE A 131 -3.29 10.91 3.59
N THR A 132 -4.48 10.60 3.07
CA THR A 132 -5.40 9.60 3.61
C THR A 132 -5.21 8.20 3.02
N ARG A 133 -4.27 8.02 2.09
CA ARG A 133 -3.95 6.71 1.50
C ARG A 133 -3.59 5.67 2.58
N HIS A 134 -4.21 4.50 2.48
CA HIS A 134 -3.84 3.33 3.28
C HIS A 134 -2.37 2.97 3.04
N PRO A 135 -1.65 2.53 4.09
CA PRO A 135 -0.27 2.09 3.96
C PRO A 135 -0.17 0.94 2.96
N PHE A 136 0.88 0.98 2.13
CA PHE A 136 1.19 -0.06 1.16
C PHE A 136 2.53 -0.72 1.54
N PRO A 137 2.63 -2.05 1.52
CA PRO A 137 3.89 -2.72 1.87
C PRO A 137 4.99 -2.39 0.85
N GLY A 138 6.23 -2.30 1.31
CA GLY A 138 7.40 -2.06 0.44
C GLY A 138 7.52 -3.07 -0.72
N PRO A 139 7.40 -4.39 -0.47
CA PRO A 139 7.32 -5.40 -1.53
C PRO A 139 6.08 -5.33 -2.44
N GLY A 140 5.15 -4.42 -2.16
CA GLY A 140 3.93 -4.19 -2.91
C GLY A 140 3.04 -5.43 -3.03
N LEU A 141 2.56 -5.68 -4.25
CA LEU A 141 1.68 -6.81 -4.53
C LEU A 141 2.36 -8.18 -4.42
N ALA A 142 3.70 -8.26 -4.38
CA ALA A 142 4.44 -9.52 -4.33
C ALA A 142 4.10 -10.39 -3.11
N VAL A 143 3.83 -9.71 -1.98
CA VAL A 143 3.46 -10.35 -0.71
C VAL A 143 1.95 -10.57 -0.59
N ARG A 144 1.17 -10.10 -1.58
CA ARG A 144 -0.28 -10.34 -1.71
C ARG A 144 -0.61 -11.38 -2.79
N ILE A 145 0.40 -11.91 -3.48
CA ILE A 145 0.26 -13.04 -4.42
C ILE A 145 0.93 -14.25 -3.76
N LEU A 146 0.16 -15.30 -3.52
CA LEU A 146 0.70 -16.55 -3.00
C LEU A 146 1.39 -17.32 -4.13
N GLY A 147 2.59 -17.84 -3.87
CA GLY A 147 3.41 -18.51 -4.88
C GLY A 147 4.29 -17.55 -5.69
N ASP A 148 4.59 -17.96 -6.92
CA ASP A 148 5.43 -17.25 -7.88
C ASP A 148 4.72 -16.01 -8.46
N ILE A 149 5.54 -15.07 -8.90
CA ILE A 149 5.09 -13.77 -9.41
C ILE A 149 5.21 -13.76 -10.93
N THR A 150 4.08 -13.57 -11.62
CA THR A 150 4.04 -13.39 -13.07
C THR A 150 3.29 -12.11 -13.43
N PRO A 151 3.54 -11.51 -14.62
CA PRO A 151 2.79 -10.34 -15.08
C PRO A 151 1.28 -10.57 -15.08
N GLU A 152 0.83 -11.78 -15.46
CA GLU A 152 -0.58 -12.14 -15.45
C GLU A 152 -1.19 -12.13 -14.04
N LYS A 153 -0.53 -12.76 -13.06
CA LYS A 153 -1.00 -12.79 -11.67
C LYS A 153 -1.03 -11.38 -11.05
N VAL A 154 -0.03 -10.55 -11.39
CA VAL A 154 0.00 -9.14 -10.97
C VAL A 154 -1.17 -8.37 -11.57
N ARG A 155 -1.46 -8.53 -12.86
CA ARG A 155 -2.63 -7.91 -13.51
C ARG A 155 -3.93 -8.34 -12.84
N ILE A 156 -4.14 -9.64 -12.63
CA ILE A 156 -5.34 -10.18 -11.98
C ILE A 156 -5.55 -9.51 -10.62
N LEU A 157 -4.50 -9.48 -9.79
CA LEU A 157 -4.59 -8.88 -8.47
C LEU A 157 -4.79 -7.36 -8.53
N GLN A 158 -4.15 -6.66 -9.48
CA GLN A 158 -4.35 -5.21 -9.68
C GLN A 158 -5.80 -4.88 -10.03
N ASP A 159 -6.41 -5.68 -10.92
CA ASP A 159 -7.80 -5.47 -11.34
C ASP A 159 -8.78 -5.72 -10.17
N ALA A 160 -8.56 -6.79 -9.39
CA ALA A 160 -9.38 -7.10 -8.21
C ALA A 160 -9.20 -6.07 -7.08
N ASP A 161 -7.95 -5.66 -6.78
CA ASP A 161 -7.64 -4.63 -5.78
C ASP A 161 -8.27 -3.28 -6.16
N ASP A 162 -8.21 -2.90 -7.44
CA ASP A 162 -8.83 -1.66 -7.92
C ASP A 162 -10.35 -1.64 -7.69
N ILE A 163 -11.06 -2.70 -8.09
CA ILE A 163 -12.51 -2.83 -7.86
C ILE A 163 -12.83 -2.71 -6.37
N TYR A 164 -12.10 -3.45 -5.53
CA TYR A 164 -12.35 -3.45 -4.10
C TYR A 164 -12.09 -2.08 -3.46
N ILE A 165 -10.95 -1.45 -3.76
CA ILE A 165 -10.58 -0.15 -3.19
C ILE A 165 -11.49 0.96 -3.71
N ARG A 166 -11.88 0.97 -4.99
CA ARG A 166 -12.87 1.92 -5.51
C ARG A 166 -14.21 1.74 -4.82
N GLY A 167 -14.67 0.50 -4.68
CA GLY A 167 -15.89 0.19 -3.94
C GLY A 167 -15.88 0.76 -2.52
N LEU A 168 -14.77 0.60 -1.78
CA LEU A 168 -14.63 1.14 -0.43
C LEU A 168 -14.71 2.68 -0.38
N ARG A 169 -14.20 3.37 -1.40
CA ARG A 169 -14.22 4.84 -1.49
C ARG A 169 -15.60 5.38 -1.89
N GLU A 170 -16.28 4.66 -2.77
CA GLU A 170 -17.61 5.01 -3.27
C GLU A 170 -18.71 4.72 -2.24
N TYR A 171 -18.56 3.69 -1.43
CA TYR A 171 -19.55 3.31 -0.43
C TYR A 171 -19.54 4.30 0.76
N LYS A 172 -20.60 5.09 0.88
CA LYS A 172 -20.79 6.07 1.96
C LYS A 172 -21.51 5.46 3.14
N VAL A 173 -21.10 5.86 4.34
CA VAL A 173 -21.80 5.55 5.58
C VAL A 173 -21.97 6.82 6.41
N LYS A 174 -22.96 6.79 7.28
CA LYS A 174 -23.19 7.82 8.29
C LYS A 174 -22.76 7.30 9.64
N LEU A 175 -21.92 8.06 10.33
CA LEU A 175 -21.40 7.72 11.66
C LEU A 175 -21.84 8.78 12.66
N SER A 176 -22.06 8.38 13.91
CA SER A 176 -22.37 9.28 15.01
C SER A 176 -21.55 8.93 16.26
N GLY A 177 -21.68 9.74 17.31
CA GLY A 177 -21.17 9.38 18.64
C GLY A 177 -19.65 9.16 18.70
N GLU A 178 -19.24 7.98 19.18
CA GLU A 178 -17.82 7.62 19.34
C GLU A 178 -17.14 7.26 18.01
N GLU A 179 -17.87 6.62 17.11
CA GLU A 179 -17.35 6.20 15.79
C GLU A 179 -16.97 7.42 14.94
N ALA A 180 -17.84 8.43 14.92
CA ALA A 180 -17.56 9.71 14.26
C ALA A 180 -16.32 10.38 14.86
N ARG A 181 -16.23 10.44 16.20
CA ARG A 181 -15.07 11.03 16.91
C ARG A 181 -13.78 10.31 16.59
N ARG A 182 -13.78 8.98 16.51
CA ARG A 182 -12.59 8.17 16.19
C ARG A 182 -12.09 8.45 14.77
N VAL A 183 -13.01 8.50 13.80
CA VAL A 183 -12.68 8.78 12.39
C VAL A 183 -12.12 10.20 12.23
N LEU A 184 -12.73 11.19 12.87
CA LEU A 184 -12.23 12.57 12.88
C LEU A 184 -10.86 12.67 13.58
N ALA A 185 -10.65 11.97 14.70
CA ALA A 185 -9.36 11.94 15.40
C ALA A 185 -8.23 11.29 14.59
N ALA A 186 -8.56 10.32 13.73
CA ALA A 186 -7.63 9.76 12.74
C ALA A 186 -7.27 10.77 11.62
N GLY A 187 -7.88 11.95 11.65
CA GLY A 187 -7.65 13.05 10.75
C GLY A 187 -8.43 12.94 9.44
N VAL A 188 -9.55 12.20 9.39
CA VAL A 188 -10.40 12.18 8.20
C VAL A 188 -11.17 13.50 8.12
N PRO A 189 -11.13 14.21 6.98
CA PRO A 189 -11.86 15.47 6.81
C PRO A 189 -13.34 15.17 6.55
N ALA A 190 -14.18 15.40 7.56
CA ALA A 190 -15.63 15.28 7.43
C ALA A 190 -16.34 16.34 8.27
N ASP A 191 -17.45 16.85 7.75
CA ASP A 191 -18.25 17.87 8.42
C ASP A 191 -19.36 17.21 9.25
N MET A 192 -19.50 17.65 10.51
CA MET A 192 -20.56 17.20 11.39
C MET A 192 -21.86 17.91 11.03
N GLN A 193 -22.88 17.15 10.63
CA GLN A 193 -24.22 17.64 10.32
C GLN A 193 -25.24 16.87 11.14
N ASN A 194 -26.06 17.57 11.93
CA ASN A 194 -27.09 16.97 12.78
C ASN A 194 -26.59 15.86 13.73
N GLY A 195 -25.33 15.94 14.17
CA GLY A 195 -24.74 14.93 15.06
C GLY A 195 -24.10 13.74 14.34
N GLU A 196 -24.07 13.75 13.01
CA GLU A 196 -23.50 12.69 12.17
C GLU A 196 -22.40 13.23 11.25
N ILE A 197 -21.50 12.35 10.81
CA ILE A 197 -20.59 12.60 9.69
C ILE A 197 -20.90 11.61 8.57
N GLU A 198 -20.72 12.02 7.32
CA GLU A 198 -20.72 11.12 6.18
C GLU A 198 -19.29 10.88 5.70
N VAL A 199 -18.86 9.62 5.67
CA VAL A 199 -17.52 9.20 5.25
C VAL A 199 -17.60 7.97 4.37
N SER A 200 -16.51 7.61 3.69
CA SER A 200 -16.46 6.34 2.98
C SER A 200 -16.09 5.18 3.90
N LEU A 201 -16.36 3.93 3.49
CA LEU A 201 -15.81 2.75 4.18
C LEU A 201 -14.28 2.78 4.20
N TYR A 202 -13.66 3.31 3.14
CA TYR A 202 -12.21 3.46 3.05
C TYR A 202 -11.64 4.26 4.23
N ASP A 203 -12.34 5.31 4.67
CA ASP A 203 -11.88 6.22 5.72
C ASP A 203 -11.92 5.61 7.13
N GLN A 204 -12.73 4.57 7.33
CA GLN A 204 -12.85 3.83 8.59
C GLN A 204 -11.86 2.68 8.72
N ILE A 205 -11.30 2.25 7.60
CA ILE A 205 -10.43 1.08 7.53
C ILE A 205 -8.98 1.54 7.63
N TRP A 206 -8.18 0.86 8.45
CA TRP A 206 -6.76 1.16 8.58
C TRP A 206 -5.99 0.71 7.33
N GLN A 207 -6.25 -0.53 6.89
CA GLN A 207 -5.66 -1.07 5.68
C GLN A 207 -6.63 -2.05 5.01
N ALA A 208 -6.87 -1.83 3.72
CA ALA A 208 -7.56 -2.76 2.86
C ALA A 208 -6.67 -3.24 1.70
N GLY A 209 -7.01 -4.40 1.16
CA GLY A 209 -6.46 -4.90 -0.07
C GLY A 209 -6.93 -6.31 -0.40
N THR A 210 -6.64 -6.74 -1.61
CA THR A 210 -6.90 -8.11 -2.04
C THR A 210 -5.65 -8.99 -1.94
N VAL A 211 -5.86 -10.30 -1.83
CA VAL A 211 -4.81 -11.33 -1.85
C VAL A 211 -5.21 -12.39 -2.89
N LEU A 212 -4.31 -12.66 -3.85
CA LEU A 212 -4.55 -13.67 -4.88
C LEU A 212 -4.07 -15.04 -4.38
N LEU A 213 -4.99 -15.98 -4.27
CA LEU A 213 -4.69 -17.38 -3.91
C LEU A 213 -4.24 -18.14 -5.17
N SER A 214 -3.11 -17.72 -5.76
CA SER A 214 -2.71 -18.16 -7.11
C SER A 214 -2.28 -19.63 -7.22
N THR A 215 -2.10 -20.31 -6.08
CA THR A 215 -1.72 -21.72 -6.01
C THR A 215 -2.91 -22.67 -5.95
N VAL A 216 -4.14 -22.14 -5.88
CA VAL A 216 -5.37 -22.94 -5.88
C VAL A 216 -6.29 -22.52 -7.03
N ARG A 217 -7.19 -23.42 -7.39
CA ARG A 217 -8.21 -23.22 -8.42
C ARG A 217 -9.59 -23.52 -7.82
N SER A 218 -10.58 -22.71 -8.17
CA SER A 218 -11.99 -22.93 -7.86
C SER A 218 -12.76 -23.21 -9.14
N VAL A 219 -13.88 -23.92 -9.01
CA VAL A 219 -14.80 -24.17 -10.12
C VAL A 219 -15.84 -23.07 -10.14
N GLY A 220 -16.01 -22.45 -11.31
CA GLY A 220 -17.06 -21.47 -11.59
C GLY A 220 -17.92 -21.93 -12.76
N VAL A 221 -19.05 -21.26 -12.93
CA VAL A 221 -19.92 -21.41 -14.10
C VAL A 221 -20.01 -20.05 -14.78
N MET A 222 -19.54 -19.95 -16.01
CA MET A 222 -19.67 -18.75 -16.83
C MET A 222 -20.39 -19.12 -18.13
N GLY A 223 -21.66 -18.74 -18.25
CA GLY A 223 -22.53 -19.26 -19.31
C GLY A 223 -22.77 -20.76 -19.12
N ASP A 224 -22.56 -21.54 -20.18
CA ASP A 224 -22.77 -23.00 -20.17
C ASP A 224 -21.48 -23.81 -19.89
N GLU A 225 -20.34 -23.15 -19.72
CA GLU A 225 -19.04 -23.80 -19.51
C GLU A 225 -18.55 -23.69 -18.06
N ARG A 226 -17.78 -24.70 -17.64
CA ARG A 226 -17.06 -24.69 -16.36
C ARG A 226 -15.74 -23.93 -16.52
N THR A 227 -15.48 -23.04 -15.58
CA THR A 227 -14.19 -22.33 -15.48
C THR A 227 -13.40 -22.81 -14.27
N TYR A 228 -12.07 -22.75 -14.38
CA TYR A 228 -11.14 -23.11 -13.32
C TYR A 228 -10.18 -21.94 -13.05
N GLU A 229 -10.64 -20.95 -12.29
CA GLU A 229 -9.91 -19.71 -12.05
C GLU A 229 -9.45 -19.58 -10.59
N HIS A 230 -8.81 -18.45 -10.25
CA HIS A 230 -8.22 -18.26 -8.94
C HIS A 230 -9.19 -17.56 -7.98
N PRO A 231 -9.33 -18.05 -6.75
CA PRO A 231 -9.99 -17.29 -5.70
C PRO A 231 -9.17 -16.04 -5.32
N VAL A 232 -9.88 -14.98 -4.93
CA VAL A 232 -9.30 -13.77 -4.33
C VAL A 232 -9.87 -13.59 -2.92
N ALA A 233 -8.99 -13.35 -1.95
CA ALA A 233 -9.39 -12.99 -0.60
C ALA A 233 -9.42 -11.47 -0.42
N LEU A 234 -10.53 -10.95 0.10
CA LEU A 234 -10.62 -9.56 0.54
C LEU A 234 -10.06 -9.46 1.97
N ARG A 235 -9.14 -8.53 2.21
CA ARG A 235 -8.60 -8.24 3.53
C ARG A 235 -8.88 -6.78 3.87
N ALA A 236 -9.57 -6.54 4.97
CA ALA A 236 -9.68 -5.22 5.59
C ALA A 236 -9.50 -5.35 7.09
N VAL A 237 -8.71 -4.45 7.66
CA VAL A 237 -8.44 -4.41 9.10
C VAL A 237 -8.65 -3.02 9.64
N THR A 238 -9.16 -2.95 10.87
CA THR A 238 -9.16 -1.73 11.69
C THR A 238 -8.04 -1.85 12.72
N SER A 239 -7.48 -0.72 13.12
CA SER A 239 -6.42 -0.67 14.12
C SER A 239 -6.44 0.69 14.82
N THR A 240 -6.22 0.70 16.12
CA THR A 240 -6.12 1.92 16.93
C THR A 240 -4.67 2.35 17.15
N ASP A 241 -3.71 1.42 17.08
CA ASP A 241 -2.31 1.63 17.46
C ASP A 241 -1.30 1.13 16.41
N ALA A 242 -1.78 0.63 15.27
CA ALA A 242 -0.99 -0.04 14.23
C ALA A 242 -0.20 -1.29 14.67
N MET A 243 -0.37 -1.73 15.93
CA MET A 243 0.29 -2.90 16.51
C MET A 243 -0.69 -4.07 16.69
N THR A 244 -1.93 -3.76 17.03
CA THR A 244 -3.05 -4.69 17.12
C THR A 244 -4.08 -4.36 16.05
N ALA A 245 -4.69 -5.39 15.47
CA ALA A 245 -5.64 -5.23 14.38
C ALA A 245 -6.77 -6.23 14.50
N ASP A 246 -7.99 -5.77 14.23
CA ASP A 246 -9.17 -6.62 14.08
C ASP A 246 -9.68 -6.55 12.63
N TRP A 247 -10.40 -7.57 12.17
CA TRP A 247 -11.00 -7.56 10.84
C TRP A 247 -12.12 -6.51 10.78
N ALA A 248 -12.23 -5.80 9.65
CA ALA A 248 -13.27 -4.79 9.49
C ALA A 248 -14.63 -5.46 9.21
N HIS A 249 -15.65 -5.06 9.94
CA HIS A 249 -17.02 -5.54 9.74
C HIS A 249 -17.66 -4.84 8.52
N LEU A 250 -17.35 -5.34 7.33
CA LEU A 250 -17.85 -4.78 6.08
C LEU A 250 -19.35 -5.07 5.89
N PRO A 251 -20.15 -4.11 5.38
CA PRO A 251 -21.56 -4.35 5.06
C PRO A 251 -21.75 -5.51 4.06
N TYR A 252 -22.75 -6.35 4.29
CA TYR A 252 -22.98 -7.55 3.47
C TYR A 252 -23.33 -7.21 2.01
N ASP A 253 -24.12 -6.16 1.80
CA ASP A 253 -24.49 -5.65 0.47
C ASP A 253 -23.25 -5.12 -0.28
N PHE A 254 -22.34 -4.45 0.42
CA PHE A 254 -21.06 -4.04 -0.13
C PHE A 254 -20.22 -5.25 -0.55
N MET A 255 -20.07 -6.25 0.34
CA MET A 255 -19.31 -7.47 0.03
C MET A 255 -19.90 -8.22 -1.16
N ALA A 256 -21.23 -8.35 -1.23
CA ALA A 256 -21.92 -8.97 -2.36
C ALA A 256 -21.67 -8.22 -3.68
N LYS A 257 -21.77 -6.88 -3.66
CA LYS A 257 -21.49 -6.05 -4.84
C LYS A 257 -20.06 -6.24 -5.34
N VAL A 258 -19.07 -6.12 -4.45
CA VAL A 258 -17.65 -6.26 -4.82
C VAL A 258 -17.34 -7.67 -5.32
N SER A 259 -17.85 -8.71 -4.65
CA SER A 259 -17.67 -10.10 -5.07
C SER A 259 -18.18 -10.31 -6.51
N ASN A 260 -19.41 -9.90 -6.78
CA ASN A 260 -20.00 -9.99 -8.12
C ASN A 260 -19.22 -9.18 -9.16
N GLU A 261 -18.76 -7.98 -8.81
CA GLU A 261 -18.01 -7.14 -9.74
C GLU A 261 -16.64 -7.74 -10.07
N ILE A 262 -15.93 -8.30 -9.09
CA ILE A 262 -14.65 -8.98 -9.30
C ILE A 262 -14.83 -10.20 -10.21
N ILE A 263 -15.77 -11.10 -9.88
CA ILE A 263 -16.00 -12.34 -10.66
C ILE A 263 -16.38 -12.02 -12.11
N ASN A 264 -17.21 -11.00 -12.34
CA ASN A 264 -17.69 -10.67 -13.68
C ASN A 264 -16.69 -9.89 -14.54
N LYS A 265 -15.76 -9.14 -13.93
CA LYS A 265 -14.87 -8.22 -14.66
C LYS A 265 -13.41 -8.65 -14.68
N VAL A 266 -12.97 -9.46 -13.73
CA VAL A 266 -11.56 -9.85 -13.60
C VAL A 266 -11.34 -11.22 -14.20
N LYS A 267 -10.94 -11.24 -15.48
CA LYS A 267 -10.53 -12.49 -16.14
C LYS A 267 -9.40 -13.17 -15.36
N GLY A 268 -9.61 -14.43 -14.96
CA GLY A 268 -8.70 -15.19 -14.11
C GLY A 268 -9.14 -15.29 -12.65
N VAL A 269 -10.35 -14.82 -12.32
CA VAL A 269 -11.01 -14.93 -11.00
C VAL A 269 -12.44 -15.42 -11.16
N ASN A 270 -12.82 -16.42 -10.36
CA ASN A 270 -14.18 -16.94 -10.27
C ASN A 270 -14.63 -17.16 -8.82
#